data_AF-A0A374AXH2-F1
#
_entry.id   AF-A0A374AXH2-F1
#
_cell.length_a   1.000
_cell.length_b   1.000
_cell.length_c   1.000
_cell.angle_alpha   90.00
_cell.angle_beta   90.00
_cell.angle_gamma   90.00
#
_symmetry.space_group_name_H-M   'P 1'
#
loop_
_entity.id
_entity.type
_entity.pdbx_description
1 polymer ?
#
loop_
_entity_poly.entity_id
_entity_poly.type
_entity_poly.pdbx_seq_one_letter_code
_entity_poly.pdbx_strand_id
1 'polypeptide(L)'
;MAEQGLLDFLAEKSRCAYLSELRDRQKDREISRILKKINAESFSTKDWQDALEYFTDVREEIQDKKSAKAYLEAYFSGKYSK
;
A
#
# COMPACT_ATOMS: atom_id res chain seq x y z
N MET A 1 -7.38 -17.90 -5.96
CA MET A 1 -8.09 -16.70 -6.44
C MET A 1 -7.38 -15.50 -5.84
N ALA A 2 -6.89 -14.55 -6.64
CA ALA A 2 -6.33 -13.32 -6.09
C ALA A 2 -7.51 -12.49 -5.58
N GLU A 3 -7.68 -12.43 -4.26
CA GLU A 3 -8.51 -11.44 -3.60
C GLU A 3 -8.05 -10.07 -4.10
N GLN A 4 -8.94 -9.27 -4.68
CA GLN A 4 -8.63 -7.91 -5.15
C GLN A 4 -8.33 -7.03 -3.94
N GLY A 5 -7.14 -7.18 -3.38
CA GLY A 5 -6.68 -6.43 -2.22
C GLY A 5 -6.28 -5.01 -2.59
N LEU A 6 -5.85 -4.25 -1.59
CA LEU A 6 -5.35 -2.88 -1.77
C LEU A 6 -4.28 -2.81 -2.87
N LEU A 7 -3.47 -3.87 -3.04
CA LEU A 7 -2.46 -4.01 -4.08
C LEU A 7 -3.04 -3.93 -5.51
N ASP A 8 -4.12 -4.65 -5.79
CA ASP A 8 -4.77 -4.66 -7.11
C ASP A 8 -5.37 -3.29 -7.43
N PHE A 9 -6.01 -2.67 -6.43
CA PHE A 9 -6.55 -1.31 -6.57
C PHE A 9 -5.45 -0.27 -6.84
N LEU A 10 -4.32 -0.37 -6.14
CA LEU A 10 -3.18 0.50 -6.38
C LEU A 10 -2.59 0.27 -7.77
N ALA A 11 -2.60 -0.96 -8.29
CA ALA A 11 -2.08 -1.31 -9.61
C ALA A 11 -2.96 -0.69 -10.69
N GLU A 12 -4.27 -0.90 -10.61
CA GLU A 12 -5.25 -0.29 -11.51
C GLU A 12 -5.14 1.23 -11.51
N LYS A 13 -5.08 1.86 -10.32
CA LYS A 13 -5.00 3.33 -10.21
C LYS A 13 -3.68 3.90 -10.70
N SER A 14 -2.57 3.20 -10.49
CA SER A 14 -1.23 3.61 -10.94
C SER A 14 -0.94 3.24 -12.38
N ARG A 15 -1.91 2.60 -13.08
CA ARG A 15 -1.75 1.99 -14.41
C ARG A 15 -0.54 1.05 -14.48
N CYS A 16 -0.30 0.28 -13.42
CA CYS A 16 0.69 -0.79 -13.43
C CYS A 16 0.07 -2.02 -14.08
N ALA A 17 0.80 -2.67 -14.98
CA ALA A 17 0.39 -3.94 -15.56
C ALA A 17 0.61 -5.10 -14.57
N TYR A 18 1.55 -4.93 -13.62
CA TYR A 18 1.89 -5.94 -12.62
C TYR A 18 2.09 -5.37 -11.22
N LEU A 19 1.75 -6.17 -10.19
CA LEU A 19 2.02 -5.86 -8.77
C LEU A 19 3.52 -5.66 -8.47
N SER A 20 4.40 -6.20 -9.30
CA SER A 20 5.85 -6.00 -9.16
C SER A 20 6.26 -4.56 -9.49
N GLU A 21 5.57 -3.89 -10.42
CA GLU A 21 5.85 -2.50 -10.80
C GLU A 21 5.42 -1.51 -9.70
N LEU A 22 4.49 -1.92 -8.85
CA LEU A 22 4.04 -1.18 -7.67
C LEU A 22 5.17 -0.98 -6.64
N ARG A 23 6.18 -1.84 -6.65
CA ARG A 23 7.37 -1.74 -5.80
C ARG A 23 8.44 -0.81 -6.40
N ASP A 24 8.22 -0.26 -7.60
CA ASP A 24 9.17 0.63 -8.27
C ASP A 24 9.13 2.04 -7.68
N ARG A 25 10.32 2.61 -7.43
CA ARG A 25 10.46 3.95 -6.84
C ARG A 25 9.80 5.06 -7.67
N GLN A 26 9.61 4.87 -8.97
CA GLN A 26 8.89 5.85 -9.79
C GLN A 26 7.42 5.98 -9.37
N LYS A 27 6.82 4.91 -8.82
CA LYS A 27 5.41 4.86 -8.45
C LYS A 27 5.15 5.27 -7.01
N ASP A 28 6.17 5.41 -6.17
CA ASP A 28 6.03 5.84 -4.78
C ASP A 28 5.21 7.14 -4.65
N ARG A 29 5.46 8.13 -5.51
CA ARG A 29 4.70 9.40 -5.52
C ARG A 29 3.25 9.25 -5.91
N GLU A 30 2.96 8.38 -6.88
CA GLU A 30 1.59 8.08 -7.33
C GLU A 30 0.83 7.33 -6.24
N ILE A 31 1.44 6.28 -5.69
CA ILE A 31 0.88 5.44 -4.63
C ILE A 31 0.63 6.27 -3.37
N SER A 32 1.59 7.11 -2.95
CA SER A 32 1.40 8.02 -1.82
C SER A 32 0.19 8.94 -2.00
N ARG A 33 -0.02 9.49 -3.20
CA ARG A 33 -1.20 10.31 -3.51
C ARG A 33 -2.49 9.51 -3.50
N ILE A 34 -2.47 8.29 -4.01
CA ILE A 34 -3.64 7.40 -4.03
C ILE A 34 -3.99 7.00 -2.58
N LEU A 35 -3.02 6.57 -1.78
CA LEU A 35 -3.18 6.24 -0.36
C LEU A 35 -3.73 7.41 0.46
N LYS A 36 -3.27 8.64 0.19
CA LYS A 36 -3.83 9.86 0.82
C LYS A 36 -5.30 10.06 0.51
N LYS A 37 -5.72 9.74 -0.72
CA LYS A 37 -7.11 9.86 -1.17
C LYS A 37 -8.00 8.70 -0.72
N ILE A 38 -7.43 7.50 -0.57
CA ILE A 38 -8.14 6.33 -0.06
C ILE A 38 -8.45 6.56 1.41
N ASN A 39 -9.67 6.23 1.84
CA ASN A 39 -9.97 6.18 3.26
C ASN A 39 -9.56 4.83 3.85
N ALA A 40 -9.04 4.79 5.07
CA ALA A 40 -8.62 3.53 5.70
C ALA A 40 -9.78 2.51 5.79
N GLU A 41 -11.02 3.01 5.82
CA GLU A 41 -12.25 2.23 5.86
C GLU A 41 -12.67 1.63 4.51
N SER A 42 -12.08 2.06 3.38
CA SER A 42 -12.39 1.50 2.06
C SER A 42 -11.95 0.05 1.89
N PHE A 43 -11.00 -0.42 2.70
CA PHE A 43 -10.46 -1.77 2.64
C PHE A 43 -10.52 -2.43 4.03
N SER A 44 -10.45 -3.76 4.08
CA SER A 44 -10.41 -4.48 5.35
C SER A 44 -9.00 -4.45 5.94
N THR A 45 -8.89 -4.68 7.25
CA THR A 45 -7.58 -4.74 7.93
C THR A 45 -6.69 -5.82 7.34
N LYS A 46 -7.28 -6.93 6.87
CA LYS A 46 -6.57 -7.99 6.12
C LYS A 46 -5.92 -7.48 4.84
N ASP A 47 -6.66 -6.75 4.00
CA ASP A 47 -6.12 -6.19 2.74
C ASP A 47 -4.97 -5.21 3.00
N TRP A 48 -5.13 -4.39 4.04
CA TRP A 48 -4.10 -3.45 4.48
C TRP A 48 -2.85 -4.16 5.00
N GLN A 49 -3.02 -5.22 5.78
CA GLN A 49 -1.92 -6.01 6.31
C GLN A 49 -1.19 -6.76 5.19
N ASP A 50 -1.93 -7.41 4.28
CA ASP A 50 -1.36 -8.12 3.14
C ASP A 50 -0.55 -7.18 2.25
N ALA A 51 -1.09 -5.99 1.95
CA ALA A 51 -0.36 -4.97 1.20
C ALA A 51 0.88 -4.47 1.95
N LEU A 52 0.79 -4.29 3.26
CA LEU A 52 1.94 -3.85 4.06
C LEU A 52 3.04 -4.91 4.07
N GLU A 53 2.71 -6.17 4.39
CA GLU A 53 3.64 -7.30 4.29
C GLU A 53 4.27 -7.37 2.90
N TYR A 54 3.49 -7.13 1.83
CA TYR A 54 4.01 -7.14 0.47
C TYR A 54 5.01 -6.02 0.19
N PHE A 55 4.76 -4.78 0.63
CA PHE A 55 5.63 -3.63 0.34
C PHE A 55 6.84 -3.53 1.25
N THR A 56 6.65 -3.77 2.55
CA THR A 56 7.67 -3.54 3.57
C THR A 56 8.44 -4.82 3.91
N ASP A 57 7.91 -6.00 3.50
CA ASP A 57 8.37 -7.32 3.96
C ASP A 57 8.27 -7.49 5.48
N VAL A 58 7.60 -6.54 6.17
CA VAL A 58 7.45 -6.53 7.62
C VAL A 58 6.12 -7.16 7.99
N ARG A 59 6.19 -8.27 8.72
CA ARG A 59 5.07 -8.94 9.40
C ARG A 59 4.74 -8.28 10.73
N GLU A 60 4.37 -7.00 10.70
CA GLU A 60 3.80 -6.36 11.88
C GLU A 60 2.29 -6.62 11.90
N GLU A 61 1.79 -7.11 13.03
CA GLU A 61 0.35 -7.23 13.27
C GLU A 61 -0.26 -5.84 13.37
N ILE A 62 -1.02 -5.48 12.34
CA ILE A 62 -1.65 -4.18 12.31
C ILE A 62 -2.99 -4.25 13.03
N GLN A 63 -3.04 -3.66 14.22
CA GLN A 63 -4.26 -3.63 15.02
C GLN A 63 -5.34 -2.70 14.44
N ASP A 64 -4.94 -1.69 13.64
CA ASP A 64 -5.87 -0.72 13.08
C ASP A 64 -5.54 -0.36 11.62
N LYS A 65 -6.58 -0.24 10.80
CA LYS A 65 -6.49 0.15 9.38
C LYS A 65 -5.80 1.50 9.21
N LYS A 66 -5.99 2.43 10.16
CA LYS A 66 -5.33 3.74 10.16
C LYS A 66 -3.83 3.60 10.35
N SER A 67 -3.39 2.68 11.21
CA SER A 67 -1.96 2.41 11.41
C SER A 67 -1.33 1.84 10.14
N ALA A 68 -2.00 0.92 9.45
CA ALA A 68 -1.52 0.39 8.17
C ALA A 68 -1.35 1.49 7.12
N LYS A 69 -2.40 2.31 6.96
CA LYS A 69 -2.38 3.44 6.04
C LYS A 69 -1.25 4.41 6.38
N ALA A 70 -1.12 4.80 7.64
CA ALA A 70 -0.07 5.72 8.07
C ALA A 70 1.34 5.16 7.82
N TYR A 71 1.53 3.85 8.03
CA TYR A 71 2.80 3.17 7.77
C TYR A 71 3.13 3.15 6.28
N LEU A 72 2.18 2.75 5.42
CA LEU A 72 2.36 2.78 3.96
C LEU A 72 2.60 4.21 3.47
N GLU A 73 1.84 5.19 3.96
CA GLU A 73 2.08 6.60 3.65
C GLU A 73 3.50 7.04 4.05
N ALA A 74 3.99 6.64 5.23
CA ALA A 74 5.34 6.97 5.67
C ALA A 74 6.42 6.28 4.83
N TYR A 75 6.19 5.03 4.44
CA TYR A 75 7.05 4.25 3.56
C TYR A 75 7.18 4.94 2.19
N PHE A 76 6.06 5.24 1.55
CA PHE A 76 5.99 5.90 0.25
C PHE A 76 6.34 7.40 0.28
N SER A 77 6.21 8.07 1.43
CA SER A 77 6.60 9.47 1.59
C SER A 77 8.13 9.66 1.66
N GLY A 78 8.93 8.60 1.56
CA GLY A 78 10.39 8.68 1.54
C GLY A 78 11.03 8.99 2.90
N LYS A 79 10.27 8.92 4.00
CA LYS A 79 10.82 9.09 5.36
C LYS A 79 11.78 7.97 5.77
N TYR A 80 11.77 6.84 5.06
CA TYR A 80 12.74 5.76 5.17
C TYR A 80 13.81 5.80 4.07
N SER A 81 14.18 6.99 3.59
CA SER A 81 15.47 7.15 2.92
C SER A 81 16.57 7.07 3.98
N LYS A 82 17.09 5.86 4.21
CA LYS A 82 18.37 5.67 4.90
C LYS A 82 19.42 5.27 3.88
#